data_AF-A0A919I5R2-F1
#
_entry.id   AF-A0A919I5R2-F1
#
_cell.length_a   1.000
_cell.length_b   1.000
_cell.length_c   1.000
_cell.angle_alpha   90.00
_cell.angle_beta   90.00
_cell.angle_gamma   90.00
#
_symmetry.space_group_name_H-M   'P 1'
#
loop_
_entity.id
_entity.type
_entity.pdbx_description
1 polymer ?
#
loop_
_entity_poly.entity_id
_entity_poly.type
_entity_poly.pdbx_seq_one_letter_code
_entity_poly.pdbx_strand_id
1 'polypeptide(L)'
;MKTRQQRNREKDQIARLRKEERKLFFANLKKICNLIAGYDLYSKIPSDKLELIYTRRLRRVTLSNELDQYTIKEVRQFGEYIVAIISTMDVELPDGKGLAPLAIYLIEGLTLIFVVKIFKDEDFPAARECREVLGKTSTTDHMFKVFEKLHWVNFTFGAMQSRFDTGFISCKHHIEPEKEKEKNTVRCMVDICKTNPVMVHFTIDGQTRPAYRVGWMFPDHDMRWAEIKSSSLQPGHQKDMTMPVFIQSHALLRMKERIGIDTGLIYYSLYESLLTVSQHQLDNGKILIDYLYQRKKIGYLVCSIQADKVLIHTFLFITHQGTPEGKKLYELTGIQKADNKFLAIDKLTTFLSYDLENNELVKNIFIEAGCAQLLEMYENKHHLLKPPTTAISADIIAKYLQVNFTKEDIMESLKNSDFRMVEK
;
A
#
# COMPACT_ATOMS: atom_id res chain seq x y z
N MET A 1 -31.57 -28.73 -16.51
CA MET A 1 -32.83 -28.14 -15.98
C MET A 1 -32.90 -28.39 -14.47
N LYS A 2 -32.90 -27.37 -13.60
CA LYS A 2 -32.99 -27.56 -12.13
C LYS A 2 -34.37 -28.10 -11.74
N THR A 3 -34.41 -29.11 -10.86
CA THR A 3 -35.65 -29.73 -10.35
C THR A 3 -36.46 -28.75 -9.49
N ARG A 4 -37.79 -28.93 -9.40
CA ARG A 4 -38.70 -28.08 -8.60
C ARG A 4 -38.27 -27.98 -7.13
N GLN A 5 -37.73 -29.07 -6.59
CA GLN A 5 -37.23 -29.15 -5.23
C GLN A 5 -35.93 -28.33 -5.03
N GLN A 6 -35.05 -28.29 -6.03
CA GLN A 6 -33.84 -27.46 -6.02
C GLN A 6 -34.17 -25.96 -6.09
N ARG A 7 -35.20 -25.58 -6.86
CA ARG A 7 -35.67 -24.19 -6.93
C ARG A 7 -36.31 -23.70 -5.63
N ASN A 8 -37.04 -24.56 -4.92
CA ASN A 8 -37.64 -24.20 -3.63
C ASN A 8 -36.56 -24.00 -2.55
N ARG A 9 -35.56 -24.89 -2.47
CA ARG A 9 -34.42 -24.73 -1.55
C ARG A 9 -33.63 -23.44 -1.81
N GLU A 10 -33.39 -23.10 -3.08
CA GLU A 10 -32.73 -21.83 -3.44
C GLU A 10 -33.55 -20.60 -3.02
N LYS A 11 -34.88 -20.64 -3.20
CA LYS A 11 -35.77 -19.55 -2.75
C LYS A 11 -35.73 -19.36 -1.23
N ASP A 12 -35.79 -20.45 -0.47
CA ASP A 12 -35.75 -20.40 1.00
C ASP A 12 -34.41 -19.88 1.50
N GLN A 13 -33.31 -20.30 0.86
CA GLN A 13 -31.97 -19.79 1.15
C GLN A 13 -31.86 -18.28 0.87
N ILE A 14 -32.36 -17.80 -0.27
CA ILE A 14 -32.36 -16.37 -0.61
C ILE A 14 -33.20 -15.57 0.39
N ALA A 15 -34.37 -16.07 0.78
CA ALA A 15 -35.23 -15.42 1.76
C ALA A 15 -34.55 -15.31 3.14
N ARG A 16 -33.86 -16.37 3.58
CA ARG A 16 -33.08 -16.38 4.81
C ARG A 16 -31.94 -15.35 4.76
N LEU A 17 -31.15 -15.33 3.69
CA LEU A 17 -30.05 -14.38 3.51
C LEU A 17 -30.55 -12.93 3.53
N ARG A 18 -31.68 -12.63 2.89
CA ARG A 18 -32.31 -11.30 2.93
C ARG A 18 -32.75 -10.90 4.34
N LYS A 19 -33.29 -11.85 5.12
CA LYS A 19 -33.70 -11.61 6.51
C LYS A 19 -32.49 -11.32 7.39
N GLU A 20 -31.40 -12.07 7.22
CA GLU A 20 -30.14 -11.86 7.93
C GLU A 20 -29.51 -10.50 7.55
N GLU A 21 -29.48 -10.15 6.26
CA GLU A 21 -29.01 -8.85 5.77
C GLU A 21 -29.83 -7.70 6.36
N ARG A 22 -31.17 -7.80 6.38
CA ARG A 22 -32.05 -6.79 6.96
C ARG A 22 -31.80 -6.63 8.46
N LYS A 23 -31.65 -7.73 9.20
CA LYS A 23 -31.35 -7.70 10.63
C LYS A 23 -30.01 -7.02 10.89
N LEU A 24 -28.97 -7.37 10.13
CA LEU A 24 -27.64 -6.77 10.25
C LEU A 24 -27.67 -5.28 9.94
N PHE A 25 -28.36 -4.89 8.87
CA PHE A 25 -28.51 -3.48 8.49
C PHE A 25 -29.10 -2.65 9.63
N PHE A 26 -30.23 -3.07 10.23
CA PHE A 26 -30.83 -2.30 11.33
C PHE A 26 -29.98 -2.29 12.60
N ALA A 27 -29.25 -3.37 12.89
CA ALA A 27 -28.30 -3.39 14.00
C ALA A 27 -27.16 -2.37 13.78
N ASN A 28 -26.60 -2.32 12.58
CA ASN A 28 -25.57 -1.36 12.19
C ASN A 28 -26.12 0.07 12.12
N LEU A 29 -27.33 0.25 11.61
CA LEU A 29 -28.02 1.54 11.51
C LEU A 29 -28.24 2.13 12.91
N LYS A 30 -28.69 1.31 13.86
CA LYS A 30 -28.80 1.71 15.26
C LYS A 30 -27.44 2.11 15.82
N LYS A 31 -26.42 1.29 15.60
CA LYS A 31 -25.05 1.56 16.07
C LYS A 31 -24.55 2.91 15.55
N ILE A 32 -24.61 3.14 14.24
CA ILE A 32 -24.06 4.35 13.63
C ILE A 32 -24.88 5.60 13.98
N CYS A 33 -26.22 5.49 14.00
CA CYS A 33 -27.11 6.60 14.39
C CYS A 33 -26.82 7.07 15.81
N ASN A 34 -26.74 6.13 16.76
CA ASN A 34 -26.48 6.45 18.16
C ASN A 34 -25.05 6.93 18.39
N LEU A 35 -24.09 6.39 17.62
CA LEU A 35 -22.70 6.81 17.67
C LEU A 35 -22.54 8.27 17.20
N ILE A 36 -23.19 8.66 16.10
CA ILE A 36 -23.19 10.06 15.61
C ILE A 36 -23.90 10.99 16.60
N ALA A 37 -24.99 10.53 17.21
CA ALA A 37 -25.79 11.35 18.12
C ALA A 37 -25.19 11.50 19.53
N GLY A 38 -24.43 10.51 19.99
CA GLY A 38 -23.98 10.39 21.37
C GLY A 38 -25.06 9.92 22.36
N TYR A 39 -26.25 9.54 21.88
CA TYR A 39 -27.38 9.02 22.66
C TYR A 39 -28.30 8.15 21.78
N ASP A 40 -29.36 7.56 22.33
CA ASP A 40 -30.28 6.66 21.60
C ASP A 40 -31.27 7.40 20.68
N LEU A 41 -30.74 8.04 19.63
CA LEU A 41 -31.53 8.72 18.60
C LEU A 41 -32.31 7.73 17.74
N TYR A 42 -31.78 6.52 17.51
CA TYR A 42 -32.43 5.49 16.70
C TYR A 42 -33.84 5.16 17.18
N SER A 43 -34.03 5.00 18.49
CA SER A 43 -35.34 4.66 19.08
C SER A 43 -36.39 5.76 18.91
N LYS A 44 -35.99 6.98 18.53
CA LYS A 44 -36.90 8.09 18.22
C LYS A 44 -37.41 8.06 16.77
N ILE A 45 -36.86 7.20 15.90
CA ILE A 45 -37.26 7.10 14.49
C ILE A 45 -38.42 6.10 14.36
N PRO A 46 -39.59 6.51 13.86
CA PRO A 46 -40.72 5.61 13.65
C PRO A 46 -40.41 4.45 12.69
N SER A 47 -41.09 3.32 12.89
CA SER A 47 -40.83 2.09 12.11
C SER A 47 -41.05 2.25 10.60
N ASP A 48 -42.02 3.05 10.17
CA ASP A 48 -42.28 3.36 8.77
C ASP A 48 -41.13 4.17 8.13
N LYS A 49 -40.52 5.08 8.89
CA LYS A 49 -39.33 5.83 8.46
C LYS A 49 -38.08 4.94 8.44
N LEU A 50 -37.95 3.99 9.37
CA LEU A 50 -36.90 2.97 9.33
C LEU A 50 -37.02 2.06 8.10
N GLU A 51 -38.23 1.66 7.72
CA GLU A 51 -38.44 0.94 6.46
C GLU A 51 -38.10 1.79 5.25
N LEU A 52 -38.46 3.08 5.24
CA LEU A 52 -38.05 4.01 4.18
C LEU A 52 -36.52 4.07 4.06
N ILE A 53 -35.80 4.17 5.18
CA ILE A 53 -34.33 4.12 5.20
C ILE A 53 -33.83 2.81 4.59
N TYR A 54 -34.39 1.66 4.96
CA TYR A 54 -33.99 0.36 4.42
C TYR A 54 -34.27 0.23 2.91
N THR A 55 -35.37 0.80 2.41
CA THR A 55 -35.70 0.78 0.97
C THR A 55 -34.77 1.63 0.13
N ARG A 56 -34.26 2.74 0.70
CA ARG A 56 -33.33 3.67 0.04
C ARG A 56 -31.86 3.39 0.35
N ARG A 57 -31.58 2.31 1.08
CA ARG A 57 -30.22 2.00 1.51
C ARG A 57 -29.26 1.87 0.34
N LEU A 58 -28.04 2.33 0.58
CA LEU A 58 -26.90 1.96 -0.25
C LEU A 58 -26.74 0.44 -0.19
N ARG A 59 -26.52 -0.16 -1.35
CA ARG A 59 -26.18 -1.58 -1.42
C ARG A 59 -24.69 -1.76 -1.18
N ARG A 60 -24.32 -3.01 -0.88
CA ARG A 60 -22.92 -3.41 -0.72
C ARG A 60 -22.09 -2.95 -1.92
N VAL A 61 -20.85 -2.60 -1.61
CA VAL A 61 -19.82 -2.24 -2.59
C VAL A 61 -19.82 -3.30 -3.69
N THR A 62 -20.09 -2.84 -4.91
CA THR A 62 -20.16 -3.72 -6.10
C THR A 62 -19.02 -3.34 -7.03
N LEU A 63 -18.34 -4.35 -7.57
CA LEU A 63 -17.30 -4.10 -8.56
C LEU A 63 -17.96 -3.81 -9.91
N SER A 64 -17.64 -2.64 -10.43
CA SER A 64 -17.89 -2.21 -11.79
C SER A 64 -16.73 -2.72 -12.63
N ASN A 65 -17.06 -3.31 -13.78
CA ASN A 65 -16.10 -4.06 -14.56
C ASN A 65 -16.02 -3.53 -15.99
N GLU A 66 -14.82 -3.14 -16.39
CA GLU A 66 -14.36 -3.32 -17.77
C GLU A 66 -13.94 -4.81 -17.91
N LEU A 67 -14.95 -5.68 -17.98
CA LEU A 67 -14.89 -7.15 -17.76
C LEU A 67 -14.00 -7.94 -18.72
N ASP A 68 -13.48 -7.34 -19.77
CA ASP A 68 -12.74 -8.07 -20.80
C ASP A 68 -11.32 -8.44 -20.37
N GLN A 69 -10.81 -7.84 -19.29
CA GLN A 69 -9.42 -8.03 -18.84
C GLN A 69 -9.24 -9.00 -17.66
N TYR A 70 -10.34 -9.45 -17.03
CA TYR A 70 -10.28 -10.24 -15.79
C TYR A 70 -11.24 -11.41 -15.78
N THR A 71 -10.81 -12.50 -15.13
CA THR A 71 -11.68 -13.64 -14.84
C THR A 71 -12.64 -13.32 -13.69
N ILE A 72 -13.78 -14.01 -13.65
CA ILE A 72 -14.75 -13.93 -12.54
C ILE A 72 -14.09 -14.22 -11.19
N LYS A 73 -13.09 -15.11 -11.16
CA LYS A 73 -12.34 -15.47 -9.96
C LYS A 73 -11.50 -14.30 -9.46
N GLU A 74 -10.78 -13.61 -10.35
CA GLU A 74 -9.98 -12.43 -10.00
C GLU A 74 -10.86 -11.30 -9.48
N VAL A 75 -11.96 -10.99 -10.16
CA VAL A 75 -12.93 -9.98 -9.72
C VAL A 75 -13.42 -10.30 -8.30
N ARG A 76 -13.78 -11.56 -8.03
CA ARG A 76 -14.20 -11.97 -6.69
C ARG A 76 -13.09 -11.77 -5.65
N GLN A 77 -11.85 -12.15 -5.97
CA GLN A 77 -10.70 -11.98 -5.08
C GLN A 77 -10.42 -10.50 -4.80
N PHE A 78 -10.54 -9.64 -5.80
CA PHE A 78 -10.42 -8.20 -5.63
C PHE A 78 -11.50 -7.65 -4.69
N GLY A 79 -12.74 -8.09 -4.85
CA GLY A 79 -13.85 -7.69 -3.97
C GLY A 79 -13.61 -8.11 -2.52
N GLU A 80 -13.19 -9.36 -2.30
CA GLU A 80 -12.82 -9.87 -0.97
C GLU A 80 -11.67 -9.07 -0.36
N TYR A 81 -10.66 -8.71 -1.15
CA TYR A 81 -9.50 -7.93 -0.69
C TYR A 81 -9.87 -6.49 -0.33
N ILE A 82 -10.66 -5.80 -1.16
CA ILE A 82 -11.14 -4.44 -0.88
C ILE A 82 -11.99 -4.42 0.40
N VAL A 83 -12.90 -5.38 0.55
CA VAL A 83 -13.71 -5.51 1.76
C VAL A 83 -12.83 -5.75 2.99
N ALA A 84 -11.75 -6.55 2.87
CA ALA A 84 -10.81 -6.76 3.95
C ALA A 84 -10.09 -5.47 4.36
N ILE A 85 -9.61 -4.67 3.39
CA ILE A 85 -8.98 -3.37 3.65
C ILE A 85 -9.96 -2.39 4.32
N ILE A 86 -11.19 -2.27 3.79
CA ILE A 86 -12.22 -1.41 4.36
C ILE A 86 -12.56 -1.82 5.81
N SER A 87 -12.53 -3.12 6.10
CA SER A 87 -12.87 -3.65 7.42
C SER A 87 -11.82 -3.38 8.49
N THR A 88 -10.59 -2.99 8.10
CA THR A 88 -9.52 -2.61 9.05
C THR A 88 -9.47 -1.11 9.33
N MET A 89 -10.43 -0.33 8.81
CA MET A 89 -10.41 1.13 8.91
C MET A 89 -11.60 1.66 9.68
N ASP A 90 -11.34 2.80 10.31
CA ASP A 90 -12.36 3.66 10.90
C ASP A 90 -12.33 5.05 10.26
N VAL A 91 -13.44 5.75 10.39
CA VAL A 91 -13.59 7.17 10.07
C VAL A 91 -13.99 7.94 11.32
N GLU A 92 -13.36 9.09 11.53
CA GLU A 92 -13.70 10.01 12.60
C GLU A 92 -15.12 10.55 12.41
N LEU A 93 -15.89 10.67 13.50
CA LEU A 93 -17.22 11.27 13.49
C LEU A 93 -17.16 12.80 13.32
N PRO A 94 -18.25 13.45 12.89
CA PRO A 94 -18.23 14.89 12.59
C PRO A 94 -17.91 15.80 13.78
N ASP A 95 -18.15 15.32 15.01
CA ASP A 95 -17.87 16.05 16.24
C ASP A 95 -16.45 15.80 16.78
N GLY A 96 -15.68 14.94 16.11
CA GLY A 96 -14.32 14.53 16.51
C GLY A 96 -14.25 13.64 17.76
N LYS A 97 -15.39 13.22 18.32
CA LYS A 97 -15.42 12.53 19.63
C LYS A 97 -15.41 11.01 19.54
N GLY A 98 -15.36 10.44 18.34
CA GLY A 98 -15.37 9.00 18.18
C GLY A 98 -15.03 8.53 16.77
N LEU A 99 -14.94 7.22 16.64
CA LEU A 99 -14.59 6.51 15.42
C LEU A 99 -15.72 5.55 15.03
N ALA A 100 -16.06 5.53 13.75
CA ALA A 100 -16.99 4.57 13.17
C ALA A 100 -16.27 3.64 12.20
N PRO A 101 -16.53 2.31 12.25
CA PRO A 101 -15.98 1.38 11.26
C PRO A 101 -16.37 1.81 9.84
N LEU A 102 -15.39 1.97 8.96
CA LEU A 102 -15.59 2.47 7.60
C LEU A 102 -16.58 1.59 6.83
N ALA A 103 -16.52 0.27 7.01
CA ALA A 103 -17.46 -0.69 6.42
C ALA A 103 -18.94 -0.38 6.75
N ILE A 104 -19.22 -0.01 8.00
CA ILE A 104 -20.56 0.39 8.46
C ILE A 104 -20.89 1.79 7.96
N TYR A 105 -19.89 2.68 7.97
CA TYR A 105 -20.09 4.06 7.56
C TYR A 105 -20.49 4.19 6.08
N LEU A 106 -19.81 3.47 5.19
CA LEU A 106 -20.05 3.53 3.75
C LEU A 106 -21.45 3.05 3.34
N ILE A 107 -22.06 2.14 4.10
CA ILE A 107 -23.38 1.61 3.82
C ILE A 107 -24.41 2.35 4.66
N GLU A 108 -24.44 2.13 5.97
CA GLU A 108 -25.46 2.67 6.86
C GLU A 108 -25.28 4.18 7.11
N GLY A 109 -24.04 4.65 7.32
CA GLY A 109 -23.76 6.07 7.55
C GLY A 109 -24.13 6.96 6.36
N LEU A 110 -23.64 6.62 5.17
CA LEU A 110 -23.99 7.33 3.94
C LEU A 110 -25.49 7.19 3.59
N THR A 111 -26.12 6.04 3.88
CA THR A 111 -27.58 5.90 3.74
C THR A 111 -28.32 6.92 4.62
N LEU A 112 -27.93 7.07 5.90
CA LEU A 112 -28.52 8.06 6.78
C LEU A 112 -28.35 9.47 6.22
N ILE A 113 -27.17 9.82 5.71
CA ILE A 113 -26.93 11.14 5.07
C ILE A 113 -27.93 11.42 3.96
N PHE A 114 -28.15 10.45 3.06
CA PHE A 114 -29.05 10.65 1.93
C PHE A 114 -30.52 10.70 2.34
N VAL A 115 -30.93 9.86 3.30
CA VAL A 115 -32.33 9.75 3.71
C VAL A 115 -32.75 10.82 4.72
N VAL A 116 -31.85 11.30 5.58
CA VAL A 116 -32.22 12.34 6.56
C VAL A 116 -32.50 13.67 5.87
N LYS A 117 -31.85 13.95 4.73
CA LYS A 117 -32.09 15.15 3.92
C LYS A 117 -33.51 15.25 3.35
N ILE A 118 -34.25 14.15 3.28
CA ILE A 118 -35.63 14.15 2.77
C ILE A 118 -36.68 14.25 3.88
N PHE A 119 -36.29 14.14 5.15
CA PHE A 119 -37.23 14.30 6.26
C PHE A 119 -37.72 15.75 6.36
N LYS A 120 -38.98 15.95 6.70
CA LYS A 120 -39.57 17.24 7.04
C LYS A 120 -39.83 17.33 8.54
N ASP A 121 -39.92 18.53 9.11
CA ASP A 121 -40.09 18.69 10.57
C ASP A 121 -41.39 18.06 11.07
N GLU A 122 -42.40 18.11 10.22
CA GLU A 122 -43.73 17.56 10.44
C GLU A 122 -43.82 16.03 10.23
N ASP A 123 -42.76 15.37 9.74
CA ASP A 123 -42.82 13.92 9.45
C ASP A 123 -42.97 13.07 10.72
N PHE A 124 -42.33 13.46 11.83
CA PHE A 124 -42.40 12.82 13.15
C PHE A 124 -41.77 13.71 14.24
N PRO A 125 -42.08 13.53 15.55
CA PRO A 125 -41.66 14.45 16.61
C PRO A 125 -40.15 14.74 16.69
N ALA A 126 -39.31 13.75 16.37
CA ALA A 126 -37.85 13.87 16.39
C ALA A 126 -37.23 14.17 15.01
N ALA A 127 -38.02 14.50 13.98
CA ALA A 127 -37.51 14.66 12.62
C ALA A 127 -36.50 15.80 12.50
N ARG A 128 -36.80 16.96 13.12
CA ARG A 128 -35.89 18.10 13.19
C ARG A 128 -34.57 17.74 13.86
N GLU A 129 -34.65 17.09 15.03
CA GLU A 129 -33.50 16.62 15.80
C GLU A 129 -32.65 15.65 14.96
N CYS A 130 -33.28 14.69 14.28
CA CYS A 130 -32.58 13.77 13.37
C CYS A 130 -31.83 14.51 12.27
N ARG A 131 -32.45 15.54 11.66
CA ARG A 131 -31.79 16.34 10.61
C ARG A 131 -30.63 17.15 11.13
N GLU A 132 -30.78 17.81 12.27
CA GLU A 132 -29.73 18.64 12.84
C GLU A 132 -28.53 17.80 13.31
N VAL A 133 -28.80 16.65 13.94
CA VAL A 133 -27.74 15.76 14.46
C VAL A 133 -27.05 15.00 13.34
N LEU A 134 -27.81 14.26 12.53
CA LEU A 134 -27.24 13.43 11.48
C LEU A 134 -26.76 14.28 10.30
N GLY A 135 -27.35 15.45 10.05
CA GLY A 135 -26.93 16.37 9.00
C GLY A 135 -25.47 16.85 9.11
N LYS A 136 -24.88 16.83 10.31
CA LYS A 136 -23.45 17.13 10.55
C LYS A 136 -22.52 16.20 9.79
N THR A 137 -22.96 14.99 9.48
CA THR A 137 -22.20 14.04 8.65
C THR A 137 -22.16 14.40 7.17
N SER A 138 -22.98 15.36 6.72
CA SER A 138 -23.04 15.80 5.33
C SER A 138 -22.23 17.06 5.03
N THR A 139 -21.42 17.53 5.99
CA THR A 139 -20.50 18.65 5.77
C THR A 139 -19.39 18.26 4.80
N THR A 140 -18.89 19.25 4.05
CA THR A 140 -17.79 19.05 3.10
C THR A 140 -16.54 18.49 3.78
N ASP A 141 -16.20 19.01 4.97
CA ASP A 141 -15.03 18.56 5.74
C ASP A 141 -15.14 17.08 6.14
N HIS A 142 -16.28 16.67 6.70
CA HIS A 142 -16.48 15.29 7.10
C HIS A 142 -16.47 14.33 5.90
N MET A 143 -17.14 14.71 4.81
CA MET A 143 -17.12 13.91 3.59
C MET A 143 -15.72 13.81 2.99
N PHE A 144 -14.91 14.85 3.08
CA PHE A 144 -13.51 14.81 2.66
C PHE A 144 -12.73 13.75 3.45
N LYS A 145 -12.90 13.66 4.78
CA LYS A 145 -12.27 12.60 5.60
C LYS A 145 -12.71 11.19 5.17
N VAL A 146 -13.99 11.01 4.84
CA VAL A 146 -14.50 9.72 4.31
C VAL A 146 -13.84 9.38 2.98
N PHE A 147 -13.76 10.36 2.06
CA PHE A 147 -13.13 10.16 0.75
C PHE A 147 -11.61 9.95 0.84
N GLU A 148 -10.93 10.56 1.81
CA GLU A 148 -9.51 10.32 2.10
C GLU A 148 -9.29 8.86 2.49
N LYS A 149 -10.13 8.30 3.36
CA LYS A 149 -10.07 6.86 3.70
C LYS A 149 -10.29 5.98 2.47
N LEU A 150 -11.29 6.29 1.64
CA LEU A 150 -11.52 5.57 0.39
C LEU A 150 -10.34 5.69 -0.59
N HIS A 151 -9.72 6.85 -0.68
CA HIS A 151 -8.52 7.06 -1.48
C HIS A 151 -7.38 6.16 -1.00
N TRP A 152 -7.19 6.04 0.32
CA TRP A 152 -6.19 5.14 0.90
C TRP A 152 -6.52 3.66 0.64
N VAL A 153 -7.79 3.25 0.69
CA VAL A 153 -8.24 1.91 0.26
C VAL A 153 -7.84 1.67 -1.19
N ASN A 154 -8.13 2.62 -2.09
CA ASN A 154 -7.84 2.50 -3.51
C ASN A 154 -6.35 2.39 -3.79
N PHE A 155 -5.57 3.25 -3.16
CA PHE A 155 -4.12 3.25 -3.26
C PHE A 155 -3.54 1.94 -2.76
N THR A 156 -3.97 1.46 -1.59
CA THR A 156 -3.49 0.19 -1.00
C THR A 156 -3.83 -0.99 -1.90
N PHE A 157 -5.06 -1.05 -2.42
CA PHE A 157 -5.45 -2.06 -3.39
C PHE A 157 -4.53 -2.04 -4.61
N GLY A 158 -4.38 -0.88 -5.25
CA GLY A 158 -3.57 -0.73 -6.45
C GLY A 158 -2.09 -1.09 -6.21
N ALA A 159 -1.54 -0.67 -5.07
CA ALA A 159 -0.18 -1.03 -4.68
C ALA A 159 -0.01 -2.55 -4.60
N MET A 160 -0.86 -3.22 -3.83
CA MET A 160 -0.72 -4.64 -3.54
C MET A 160 -0.94 -5.52 -4.78
N GLN A 161 -1.71 -5.06 -5.76
CA GLN A 161 -2.03 -5.80 -6.99
C GLN A 161 -1.12 -5.46 -8.19
N SER A 162 -0.43 -4.32 -8.20
CA SER A 162 0.38 -3.88 -9.34
C SER A 162 1.75 -4.56 -9.42
N ARG A 163 2.18 -4.89 -10.65
CA ARG A 163 3.53 -5.39 -10.95
C ARG A 163 4.03 -4.88 -12.31
N PHE A 164 5.33 -4.65 -12.45
CA PHE A 164 5.94 -4.21 -13.72
C PHE A 164 5.89 -5.25 -14.84
N ASP A 165 5.77 -6.53 -14.53
CA ASP A 165 5.74 -7.64 -15.49
C ASP A 165 4.32 -8.10 -15.84
N THR A 166 3.36 -7.95 -14.93
CA THR A 166 1.95 -8.36 -15.17
C THR A 166 0.98 -7.20 -15.40
N GLY A 167 1.38 -5.97 -15.09
CA GLY A 167 0.60 -4.74 -15.29
C GLY A 167 0.24 -4.00 -14.00
N PHE A 168 -0.21 -2.76 -14.18
CA PHE A 168 -0.59 -1.85 -13.11
C PHE A 168 -2.10 -1.87 -12.93
N ILE A 169 -2.54 -2.12 -11.71
CA ILE A 169 -3.94 -2.22 -11.34
C ILE A 169 -4.27 -1.03 -10.44
N SER A 170 -5.41 -0.39 -10.69
CA SER A 170 -5.97 0.62 -9.80
C SER A 170 -7.46 0.38 -9.61
N CYS A 171 -8.01 0.96 -8.54
CA CYS A 171 -9.44 1.00 -8.37
C CYS A 171 -9.93 2.37 -7.93
N LYS A 172 -11.20 2.65 -8.22
CA LYS A 172 -11.85 3.93 -7.92
C LYS A 172 -13.24 3.69 -7.35
N HIS A 173 -13.44 4.12 -6.11
CA HIS A 173 -14.78 4.16 -5.53
C HIS A 173 -15.57 5.33 -6.11
N HIS A 174 -16.82 5.07 -6.51
CA HIS A 174 -17.77 6.10 -6.86
C HIS A 174 -19.18 5.70 -6.41
N ILE A 175 -20.08 6.67 -6.38
CA ILE A 175 -21.47 6.47 -5.98
C ILE A 175 -22.35 6.82 -7.17
N GLU A 176 -23.17 5.88 -7.63
CA GLU A 176 -24.07 6.11 -8.77
C GLU A 176 -25.51 5.70 -8.46
N PRO A 177 -26.51 6.37 -9.07
CA PRO A 177 -27.89 5.92 -9.01
C PRO A 177 -28.06 4.59 -9.78
N GLU A 178 -28.86 3.69 -9.23
CA GLU A 178 -29.21 2.41 -9.87
C GLU A 178 -30.10 2.69 -11.10
N LYS A 179 -29.55 2.52 -12.31
CA LYS A 179 -30.22 2.85 -13.58
C LYS A 179 -31.42 1.95 -13.94
N GLU A 180 -31.60 0.82 -13.24
CA GLU A 180 -32.68 -0.14 -13.54
C GLU A 180 -33.80 -0.12 -12.48
N LYS A 181 -35.00 0.29 -12.92
CA LYS A 181 -36.33 0.18 -12.27
C LYS A 181 -36.58 1.08 -11.05
N GLU A 182 -37.16 2.26 -11.28
CA GLU A 182 -38.08 3.04 -10.43
C GLU A 182 -37.73 3.29 -8.94
N LYS A 183 -36.57 2.84 -8.47
CA LYS A 183 -36.13 2.96 -7.09
C LYS A 183 -34.99 3.97 -7.08
N ASN A 184 -35.17 5.03 -6.29
CA ASN A 184 -34.12 5.97 -5.90
C ASN A 184 -33.08 5.28 -5.00
N THR A 185 -32.54 4.14 -5.46
CA THR A 185 -31.47 3.41 -4.80
C THR A 185 -30.15 3.84 -5.41
N VAL A 186 -29.17 3.98 -4.53
CA VAL A 186 -27.83 4.39 -4.88
C VAL A 186 -26.91 3.20 -4.62
N ARG A 187 -25.87 3.02 -5.43
CA ARG A 187 -24.86 1.97 -5.25
C ARG A 187 -23.51 2.60 -4.99
N CYS A 188 -22.77 2.01 -4.05
CA CYS A 188 -21.33 2.22 -3.96
C CYS A 188 -20.67 1.25 -4.93
N MET A 189 -20.03 1.81 -5.96
CA MET A 189 -19.36 1.05 -7.01
C MET A 189 -17.85 1.21 -6.88
N VAL A 190 -17.11 0.21 -7.33
CA VAL A 190 -15.66 0.30 -7.48
C VAL A 190 -15.30 -0.09 -8.90
N ASP A 191 -14.75 0.86 -9.64
CA ASP A 191 -14.15 0.58 -10.94
C ASP A 191 -12.77 -0.03 -10.72
N ILE A 192 -12.43 -1.07 -11.48
CA ILE A 192 -11.09 -1.63 -11.51
C ILE A 192 -10.54 -1.47 -12.92
N CYS A 193 -9.35 -0.88 -13.03
CA CYS A 193 -8.67 -0.67 -14.30
C CYS A 193 -7.29 -1.33 -14.26
N LYS A 194 -6.87 -1.90 -15.39
CA LYS A 194 -5.51 -2.38 -15.61
C LYS A 194 -4.87 -1.73 -16.83
N THR A 195 -3.61 -1.38 -16.67
CA THR A 195 -2.72 -1.01 -17.76
C THR A 195 -1.64 -2.05 -17.92
N ASN A 196 -1.49 -2.54 -19.15
CA ASN A 196 -0.45 -3.49 -19.49
C ASN A 196 0.94 -2.83 -19.38
N PRO A 197 1.95 -3.61 -18.99
CA PRO A 197 3.30 -3.08 -18.87
C PRO A 197 3.88 -2.76 -20.25
N VAL A 198 4.67 -1.68 -20.33
CA VAL A 198 5.42 -1.31 -21.53
C VAL A 198 6.81 -1.92 -21.43
N MET A 199 7.09 -2.93 -22.26
CA MET A 199 8.37 -3.63 -22.28
C MET A 199 9.13 -3.32 -23.56
N VAL A 200 10.43 -3.06 -23.44
CA VAL A 200 11.37 -2.90 -24.56
C VAL A 200 12.63 -3.72 -24.30
N HIS A 201 13.40 -3.95 -25.35
CA HIS A 201 14.67 -4.67 -25.24
C HIS A 201 15.86 -3.71 -25.32
N PHE A 202 16.85 -3.93 -24.47
CA PHE A 202 18.12 -3.23 -24.46
C PHE A 202 19.26 -4.21 -24.75
N THR A 203 20.29 -3.75 -25.46
CA THR A 203 21.55 -4.50 -25.63
C THR A 203 22.54 -4.06 -24.56
N ILE A 204 22.96 -5.00 -23.71
CA ILE A 204 23.83 -4.77 -22.56
C ILE A 204 24.88 -5.88 -22.57
N ASP A 205 26.16 -5.51 -22.66
CA ASP A 205 27.29 -6.45 -22.77
C ASP A 205 27.08 -7.50 -23.89
N GLY A 206 26.57 -7.04 -25.03
CA GLY A 206 26.25 -7.89 -26.19
C GLY A 206 25.01 -8.78 -26.04
N GLN A 207 24.33 -8.75 -24.89
CA GLN A 207 23.12 -9.54 -24.63
C GLN A 207 21.87 -8.67 -24.71
N THR A 208 20.85 -9.20 -25.40
CA THR A 208 19.53 -8.56 -25.44
C THR A 208 18.75 -8.92 -24.18
N ARG A 209 18.32 -7.89 -23.43
CA ARG A 209 17.63 -8.06 -22.14
C ARG A 209 16.35 -7.23 -22.10
N PRO A 210 15.24 -7.75 -21.56
CA PRO A 210 14.01 -6.98 -21.41
C PRO A 210 14.14 -5.95 -20.28
N ALA A 211 13.47 -4.82 -20.47
CA ALA A 211 13.27 -3.80 -19.46
C ALA A 211 11.87 -3.21 -19.56
N TYR A 212 11.30 -2.85 -18.41
CA TYR A 212 9.94 -2.33 -18.29
C TYR A 212 9.96 -0.83 -18.05
N ARG A 213 9.06 -0.07 -18.69
CA ARG A 213 8.92 1.36 -18.44
C ARG A 213 8.46 1.57 -17.01
N VAL A 214 9.14 2.43 -16.27
CA VAL A 214 8.80 2.73 -14.89
C VAL A 214 7.64 3.73 -14.86
N GLY A 215 6.63 3.44 -14.06
CA GLY A 215 5.43 4.27 -13.91
C GLY A 215 4.55 3.75 -12.80
N TRP A 216 3.48 4.48 -12.52
CA TRP A 216 2.49 4.13 -11.52
C TRP A 216 1.08 4.52 -11.94
N MET A 217 0.12 3.66 -11.63
CA MET A 217 -1.30 3.92 -11.86
C MET A 217 -1.94 4.47 -10.59
N PHE A 218 -2.50 5.67 -10.67
CA PHE A 218 -3.16 6.31 -9.54
C PHE A 218 -4.64 5.91 -9.41
N PRO A 219 -5.28 6.12 -8.22
CA PRO A 219 -6.69 5.81 -8.00
C PRO A 219 -7.70 6.49 -8.93
N ASP A 220 -7.30 7.52 -9.65
CA ASP A 220 -8.07 8.20 -10.70
C ASP A 220 -7.97 7.49 -12.07
N HIS A 221 -7.29 6.35 -12.13
CA HIS A 221 -6.95 5.60 -13.35
C HIS A 221 -5.97 6.33 -14.28
N ASP A 222 -5.22 7.30 -13.74
CA ASP A 222 -4.18 8.00 -14.47
C ASP A 222 -2.85 7.24 -14.38
N MET A 223 -2.35 6.77 -15.51
CA MET A 223 -1.04 6.12 -15.61
C MET A 223 0.04 7.17 -15.81
N ARG A 224 0.88 7.36 -14.80
CA ARG A 224 2.00 8.31 -14.85
C ARG A 224 3.31 7.58 -15.03
N TRP A 225 4.05 7.96 -16.06
CA TRP A 225 5.35 7.38 -16.36
C TRP A 225 6.47 8.20 -15.73
N ALA A 226 7.47 7.53 -15.19
CA ALA A 226 8.67 8.19 -14.69
C ALA A 226 9.51 8.70 -15.87
N GLU A 227 9.88 9.96 -15.77
CA GLU A 227 10.68 10.66 -16.77
C GLU A 227 11.73 11.52 -16.06
N ILE A 228 12.95 11.53 -16.58
CA ILE A 228 14.07 12.27 -16.00
C ILE A 228 14.69 13.16 -17.06
N LYS A 229 14.93 14.41 -16.70
CA LYS A 229 15.66 15.37 -17.52
C LYS A 229 17.13 15.01 -17.59
N SER A 230 17.71 15.04 -18.79
CA SER A 230 19.15 14.80 -19.00
C SER A 230 20.01 15.77 -18.18
N SER A 231 19.60 17.03 -18.01
CA SER A 231 20.32 17.99 -17.17
C SER A 231 20.40 17.59 -15.69
N SER A 232 19.39 16.88 -15.17
CA SER A 232 19.39 16.34 -13.81
C SER A 232 20.36 15.18 -13.64
N LEU A 233 20.70 14.51 -14.74
CA LEU A 233 21.63 13.38 -14.75
C LEU A 233 23.06 13.79 -15.10
N GLN A 234 23.24 14.71 -16.04
CA GLN A 234 24.54 15.16 -16.52
C GLN A 234 24.53 16.70 -16.61
N PRO A 235 24.90 17.39 -15.51
CA PRO A 235 24.96 18.85 -15.49
C PRO A 235 25.90 19.36 -16.60
N GLY A 236 25.40 20.26 -17.46
CA GLY A 236 26.15 20.83 -18.59
C GLY A 236 25.94 20.14 -19.94
N HIS A 237 25.07 19.13 -20.04
CA HIS A 237 24.70 18.55 -21.33
C HIS A 237 23.89 19.55 -22.18
N GLN A 238 24.26 19.73 -23.46
CA GLN A 238 23.77 20.83 -24.31
C GLN A 238 22.26 20.80 -24.64
N LYS A 239 21.62 19.63 -24.53
CA LYS A 239 20.18 19.47 -24.79
C LYS A 239 19.52 18.85 -23.57
N ASP A 240 18.78 19.68 -22.83
CA ASP A 240 17.95 19.22 -21.71
C ASP A 240 16.72 18.50 -22.29
N MET A 241 16.77 17.17 -22.31
CA MET A 241 15.71 16.33 -22.84
C MET A 241 15.10 15.48 -21.74
N THR A 242 13.78 15.36 -21.78
CA THR A 242 13.03 14.45 -20.92
C THR A 242 13.15 13.03 -21.44
N MET A 243 13.76 12.14 -20.65
CA MET A 243 14.01 10.75 -21.01
C MET A 243 13.11 9.81 -20.20
N PRO A 244 12.42 8.85 -20.85
CA PRO A 244 11.66 7.82 -20.15
C PRO A 244 12.60 6.87 -19.40
N VAL A 245 12.17 6.43 -18.22
CA VAL A 245 12.92 5.51 -17.37
C VAL A 245 12.45 4.07 -17.59
N PHE A 246 13.41 3.16 -17.71
CA PHE A 246 13.19 1.72 -17.84
C PHE A 246 13.97 0.96 -16.77
N ILE A 247 13.45 -0.19 -16.33
CA ILE A 247 14.08 -1.05 -15.33
C ILE A 247 14.19 -2.49 -15.82
N GLN A 248 15.39 -3.07 -15.66
CA GLN A 248 15.62 -4.47 -16.01
C GLN A 248 14.90 -5.42 -15.04
N SER A 249 14.47 -6.59 -15.53
CA SER A 249 13.86 -7.63 -14.69
C SER A 249 14.78 -8.08 -13.55
N HIS A 250 16.10 -8.10 -13.78
CA HIS A 250 17.08 -8.42 -12.75
C HIS A 250 17.08 -7.39 -11.61
N ALA A 251 16.95 -6.10 -11.92
CA ALA A 251 16.89 -5.05 -10.91
C ALA A 251 15.67 -5.22 -10.01
N LEU A 252 14.49 -5.49 -10.60
CA LEU A 252 13.25 -5.76 -9.87
C LEU A 252 13.40 -6.94 -8.90
N LEU A 253 14.06 -8.02 -9.33
CA LEU A 253 14.37 -9.16 -8.48
C LEU A 253 15.28 -8.77 -7.32
N ARG A 254 16.36 -8.01 -7.57
CA ARG A 254 17.28 -7.55 -6.52
C ARG A 254 16.60 -6.64 -5.50
N MET A 255 15.68 -5.78 -5.92
CA MET A 255 14.88 -4.95 -5.02
C MET A 255 14.02 -5.82 -4.10
N LYS A 256 13.32 -6.81 -4.66
CA LYS A 256 12.49 -7.74 -3.89
C LYS A 256 13.31 -8.53 -2.87
N GLU A 257 14.44 -9.11 -3.30
CA GLU A 257 15.33 -9.91 -2.45
C GLU A 257 15.92 -9.13 -1.27
N ARG A 258 16.24 -7.84 -1.48
CA ARG A 258 16.95 -7.03 -0.48
C ARG A 258 16.05 -6.16 0.37
N ILE A 259 14.92 -5.72 -0.15
CA ILE A 259 13.99 -4.89 0.63
C ILE A 259 13.02 -5.80 1.40
N GLY A 260 12.56 -6.92 0.82
CA GLY A 260 11.79 -7.96 1.50
C GLY A 260 10.41 -7.55 2.04
N ILE A 261 9.86 -6.42 1.58
CA ILE A 261 8.49 -5.96 1.87
C ILE A 261 7.55 -6.27 0.69
N ASP A 262 6.28 -5.85 0.77
CA ASP A 262 5.34 -6.04 -0.34
C ASP A 262 5.89 -5.42 -1.64
N THR A 263 5.87 -6.22 -2.70
CA THR A 263 6.44 -5.87 -4.00
C THR A 263 5.79 -4.63 -4.61
N GLY A 264 4.53 -4.37 -4.31
CA GLY A 264 3.79 -3.20 -4.75
C GLY A 264 4.31 -1.90 -4.17
N LEU A 265 4.56 -1.91 -2.86
CA LEU A 265 5.13 -0.77 -2.14
C LEU A 265 6.56 -0.47 -2.57
N ILE A 266 7.34 -1.51 -2.88
CA ILE A 266 8.67 -1.36 -3.49
C ILE A 266 8.56 -0.65 -4.83
N TYR A 267 7.62 -1.06 -5.68
CA TYR A 267 7.46 -0.50 -7.02
C TYR A 267 6.89 0.91 -7.02
N TYR A 268 5.99 1.24 -6.09
CA TYR A 268 5.55 2.62 -5.88
C TYR A 268 6.72 3.50 -5.43
N SER A 269 7.50 3.03 -4.47
CA SER A 269 8.66 3.75 -3.94
C SER A 269 9.74 3.95 -5.01
N LEU A 270 9.89 3.01 -5.94
CA LEU A 270 10.72 3.18 -7.14
C LEU A 270 10.25 4.37 -7.98
N TYR A 271 8.96 4.43 -8.29
CA TYR A 271 8.39 5.53 -9.06
C TYR A 271 8.60 6.87 -8.34
N GLU A 272 8.27 6.96 -7.05
CA GLU A 272 8.44 8.18 -6.23
C GLU A 272 9.90 8.65 -6.18
N SER A 273 10.85 7.71 -6.03
CA SER A 273 12.29 8.03 -5.97
C SER A 273 12.79 8.74 -7.23
N LEU A 274 12.18 8.43 -8.38
CA LEU A 274 12.56 9.02 -9.66
C LEU A 274 11.94 10.41 -9.88
N LEU A 275 10.97 10.82 -9.07
CA LEU A 275 10.38 12.17 -9.12
C LEU A 275 11.29 13.22 -8.47
N THR A 276 12.10 12.81 -7.50
CA THR A 276 13.06 13.68 -6.80
C THR A 276 14.46 13.12 -7.00
N VAL A 277 15.07 13.44 -8.14
CA VAL A 277 16.37 12.89 -8.53
C VAL A 277 17.48 13.52 -7.67
N SER A 278 17.93 12.76 -6.69
CA SER A 278 19.24 12.93 -6.04
C SER A 278 20.19 11.87 -6.62
N GLN A 279 21.36 12.30 -7.06
CA GLN A 279 22.26 11.41 -7.81
C GLN A 279 23.74 11.58 -7.50
N HIS A 280 24.49 10.51 -7.74
CA HIS A 280 25.95 10.45 -7.67
C HIS A 280 26.51 9.87 -8.97
N GLN A 281 27.48 10.55 -9.57
CA GLN A 281 28.21 10.02 -10.72
C GLN A 281 29.26 9.01 -10.25
N LEU A 282 29.40 7.91 -10.99
CA LEU A 282 30.49 6.95 -10.81
C LEU A 282 31.53 7.14 -11.93
N ASP A 283 32.78 6.82 -11.62
CA ASP A 283 33.92 6.99 -12.54
C ASP A 283 33.78 6.21 -13.86
N ASN A 284 32.93 5.18 -13.88
CA ASN A 284 32.65 4.37 -15.06
C ASN A 284 31.48 4.91 -15.92
N GLY A 285 31.03 6.14 -15.67
CA GLY A 285 29.93 6.78 -16.40
C GLY A 285 28.54 6.27 -16.01
N LYS A 286 28.44 5.40 -14.99
CA LYS A 286 27.15 5.01 -14.40
C LYS A 286 26.71 6.05 -13.38
N ILE A 287 25.40 6.07 -13.15
CA ILE A 287 24.75 7.01 -12.26
C ILE A 287 24.10 6.22 -11.13
N LEU A 288 24.32 6.64 -9.90
CA LEU A 288 23.54 6.18 -8.76
C LEU A 288 22.43 7.18 -8.50
N ILE A 289 21.17 6.75 -8.56
CA ILE A 289 20.03 7.56 -8.11
C ILE A 289 19.59 7.02 -6.75
N ASP A 290 19.34 7.91 -5.80
CA ASP A 290 18.81 7.54 -4.49
C ASP A 290 17.51 6.76 -4.63
N TYR A 291 17.42 5.61 -3.97
CA TYR A 291 16.16 4.89 -3.79
C TYR A 291 15.62 5.17 -2.40
N LEU A 292 14.45 5.80 -2.36
CA LEU A 292 13.75 6.22 -1.17
C LEU A 292 12.57 5.30 -0.91
N TYR A 293 12.46 4.81 0.32
CA TYR A 293 11.27 4.13 0.84
C TYR A 293 10.74 4.94 2.02
N GLN A 294 9.45 5.33 1.99
CA GLN A 294 8.86 6.25 2.98
C GLN A 294 9.71 7.52 3.21
N ARG A 295 10.28 8.07 2.12
CA ARG A 295 11.18 9.24 2.12
C ARG A 295 12.51 9.03 2.88
N LYS A 296 12.89 7.78 3.17
CA LYS A 296 14.18 7.39 3.72
C LYS A 296 14.98 6.66 2.65
N LYS A 297 16.22 7.07 2.44
CA LYS A 297 17.17 6.43 1.53
C LYS A 297 17.56 5.08 2.09
N ILE A 298 17.29 4.03 1.31
CA ILE A 298 17.65 2.65 1.69
C ILE A 298 18.56 1.98 0.66
N GLY A 299 18.91 2.69 -0.41
CA GLY A 299 19.77 2.15 -1.44
C GLY A 299 19.86 3.05 -2.66
N TYR A 300 20.35 2.48 -3.75
CA TYR A 300 20.59 3.17 -5.00
C TYR A 300 20.12 2.36 -6.20
N LEU A 301 19.62 3.07 -7.20
CA LEU A 301 19.36 2.56 -8.54
C LEU A 301 20.60 2.82 -9.39
N VAL A 302 21.19 1.77 -9.95
CA VAL A 302 22.35 1.91 -10.85
C VAL A 302 21.83 2.11 -12.26
N CYS A 303 22.08 3.29 -12.81
CA CYS A 303 21.51 3.76 -14.07
C CYS A 303 22.59 4.00 -15.13
N SER A 304 22.19 3.90 -16.39
CA SER A 304 22.91 4.46 -17.54
C SER A 304 21.95 5.16 -18.49
N ILE A 305 22.48 5.94 -19.42
CA ILE A 305 21.72 6.55 -20.52
C ILE A 305 22.03 5.79 -21.80
N GLN A 306 21.01 5.28 -22.48
CA GLN A 306 21.13 4.54 -23.74
C GLN A 306 20.01 4.93 -24.70
N ALA A 307 20.36 5.47 -25.87
CA ALA A 307 19.41 5.87 -26.92
C ALA A 307 18.24 6.71 -26.38
N ASP A 308 18.59 7.80 -25.69
CA ASP A 308 17.68 8.78 -25.08
C ASP A 308 16.72 8.19 -24.02
N LYS A 309 17.14 7.11 -23.36
CA LYS A 309 16.39 6.45 -22.27
C LYS A 309 17.30 6.28 -21.07
N VAL A 310 16.72 6.36 -19.88
CA VAL A 310 17.40 5.96 -18.63
C VAL A 310 17.12 4.49 -18.39
N LEU A 311 18.17 3.69 -18.22
CA LEU A 311 18.07 2.27 -17.92
C LEU A 311 18.60 1.97 -16.52
N ILE A 312 17.73 1.46 -15.66
CA ILE A 312 18.08 0.94 -14.33
C ILE A 312 18.53 -0.51 -14.48
N HIS A 313 19.81 -0.73 -14.24
CA HIS A 313 20.46 -2.03 -14.40
C HIS A 313 20.28 -2.95 -13.19
N THR A 314 20.39 -2.38 -12.01
CA THR A 314 20.32 -3.10 -10.75
C THR A 314 19.97 -2.15 -9.61
N PHE A 315 19.59 -2.73 -8.49
CA PHE A 315 19.47 -2.05 -7.21
C PHE A 315 20.68 -2.41 -6.35
N LEU A 316 21.17 -1.47 -5.54
CA LEU A 316 22.16 -1.68 -4.48
C LEU A 316 21.53 -1.28 -3.15
N PHE A 317 21.54 -2.17 -2.17
CA PHE A 317 21.13 -1.77 -0.82
C PHE A 317 22.18 -0.83 -0.22
N ILE A 318 21.82 0.06 0.70
CA ILE A 318 22.70 1.16 1.12
C ILE A 318 24.07 0.68 1.66
N THR A 319 24.14 -0.49 2.30
CA THR A 319 25.38 -1.07 2.83
C THR A 319 26.22 -1.84 1.78
N HIS A 320 25.73 -2.00 0.56
CA HIS A 320 26.41 -2.77 -0.47
C HIS A 320 27.72 -2.13 -0.92
N GLN A 321 28.69 -2.97 -1.26
CA GLN A 321 29.85 -2.52 -2.02
C GLN A 321 29.41 -1.91 -3.36
N GLY A 322 29.91 -0.70 -3.65
CA GLY A 322 29.51 0.09 -4.81
C GLY A 322 28.57 1.26 -4.47
N THR A 323 28.15 1.40 -3.22
CA THR A 323 27.51 2.62 -2.70
C THR A 323 28.53 3.48 -1.93
N PRO A 324 28.29 4.80 -1.79
CA PRO A 324 29.10 5.66 -0.93
C PRO A 324 29.14 5.17 0.52
N GLU A 325 28.00 4.77 1.07
CA GLU A 325 27.88 4.30 2.46
C GLU A 325 28.55 2.94 2.66
N GLY A 326 28.41 2.01 1.70
CA GLY A 326 29.09 0.72 1.76
C GLY A 326 30.61 0.85 1.67
N LYS A 327 31.11 1.82 0.88
CA LYS A 327 32.55 2.17 0.86
C LYS A 327 32.98 2.71 2.23
N LYS A 328 32.20 3.62 2.82
CA LYS A 328 32.53 4.20 4.13
C LYS A 328 32.48 3.16 5.25
N LEU A 329 31.50 2.25 5.21
CA LEU A 329 31.40 1.13 6.14
C LEU A 329 32.63 0.24 6.06
N TYR A 330 33.09 -0.11 4.85
CA TYR A 330 34.34 -0.85 4.66
C TYR A 330 35.56 -0.10 5.23
N GLU A 331 35.68 1.21 5.00
CA GLU A 331 36.77 2.02 5.55
C GLU A 331 36.78 2.05 7.08
N LEU A 332 35.60 2.05 7.71
CA LEU A 332 35.46 2.08 9.18
C LEU A 332 35.68 0.71 9.84
N THR A 333 35.34 -0.38 9.14
CA THR A 333 35.19 -1.71 9.76
C THR A 333 35.99 -2.83 9.12
N GLY A 334 36.46 -2.64 7.89
CA GLY A 334 37.04 -3.71 7.07
C GLY A 334 36.02 -4.71 6.50
N ILE A 335 34.71 -4.57 6.79
CA ILE A 335 33.65 -5.49 6.31
C ILE A 335 33.65 -5.58 4.78
N GLN A 336 33.93 -6.78 4.27
CA GLN A 336 33.89 -7.04 2.84
C GLN A 336 32.51 -7.53 2.38
N LYS A 337 32.34 -7.71 1.07
CA LYS A 337 31.10 -8.21 0.48
C LYS A 337 30.65 -9.56 1.04
N ALA A 338 31.58 -10.47 1.30
CA ALA A 338 31.25 -11.78 1.88
C ALA A 338 30.68 -11.64 3.30
N ASP A 339 31.17 -10.64 4.03
CA ASP A 339 30.83 -10.37 5.42
C ASP A 339 29.47 -9.68 5.51
N ASN A 340 29.20 -8.72 4.63
CA ASN A 340 27.88 -8.10 4.48
C ASN A 340 26.77 -9.15 4.26
N LYS A 341 27.05 -10.15 3.42
CA LYS A 341 26.12 -11.26 3.17
C LYS A 341 26.02 -12.21 4.35
N PHE A 342 27.14 -12.48 5.03
CA PHE A 342 27.19 -13.36 6.20
C PHE A 342 26.44 -12.76 7.40
N LEU A 343 26.67 -11.48 7.67
CA LEU A 343 25.95 -10.68 8.66
C LEU A 343 24.56 -10.27 8.17
N ALA A 344 24.19 -10.57 6.92
CA ALA A 344 22.90 -10.23 6.33
C ALA A 344 22.47 -8.76 6.52
N ILE A 345 23.43 -7.85 6.67
CA ILE A 345 23.20 -6.39 6.72
C ILE A 345 23.03 -5.80 5.31
N ASP A 346 22.97 -6.67 4.29
CA ASP A 346 22.68 -6.37 2.90
C ASP A 346 21.17 -6.41 2.54
N LYS A 347 20.32 -6.66 3.53
CA LYS A 347 18.86 -6.71 3.39
C LYS A 347 18.15 -5.88 4.47
N LEU A 348 17.14 -5.12 4.07
CA LEU A 348 16.35 -4.29 4.98
C LEU A 348 15.63 -5.13 6.04
N THR A 349 14.93 -6.19 5.66
CA THR A 349 14.17 -7.01 6.62
C THR A 349 15.05 -7.61 7.70
N THR A 350 16.25 -8.05 7.32
CA THR A 350 17.21 -8.65 8.27
C THR A 350 17.85 -7.56 9.12
N PHE A 351 18.22 -6.43 8.55
CA PHE A 351 18.69 -5.27 9.30
C PHE A 351 17.70 -4.86 10.41
N LEU A 352 16.41 -4.76 10.07
CA LEU A 352 15.36 -4.38 11.02
C LEU A 352 15.06 -5.46 12.09
N SER A 353 15.56 -6.68 11.91
CA SER A 353 15.41 -7.78 12.88
C SER A 353 16.51 -7.83 13.94
N TYR A 354 17.58 -7.05 13.78
CA TYR A 354 18.64 -6.94 14.78
C TYR A 354 18.14 -6.21 16.03
N ASP A 355 18.53 -6.66 17.22
CA ASP A 355 18.34 -5.89 18.44
C ASP A 355 19.43 -4.82 18.55
N LEU A 356 19.21 -3.70 17.87
CA LEU A 356 20.10 -2.56 17.92
C LEU A 356 19.84 -1.67 19.15
N GLU A 357 18.78 -1.89 19.93
CA GLU A 357 18.31 -0.93 20.95
C GLU A 357 19.43 -0.59 21.95
N ASN A 358 20.18 -1.61 22.37
CA ASN A 358 21.22 -1.50 23.39
C ASN A 358 22.65 -1.46 22.83
N ASN A 359 22.84 -1.38 21.50
CA ASN A 359 24.17 -1.47 20.88
C ASN A 359 24.62 -0.15 20.23
N GLU A 360 25.00 0.81 21.07
CA GLU A 360 25.43 2.16 20.65
C GLU A 360 26.65 2.15 19.71
N LEU A 361 27.58 1.18 19.89
CA LEU A 361 28.72 1.08 18.99
C LEU A 361 28.26 0.80 17.55
N VAL A 362 27.42 -0.21 17.34
CA VAL A 362 26.92 -0.54 16.01
C VAL A 362 26.13 0.63 15.42
N LYS A 363 25.26 1.28 16.21
CA LYS A 363 24.54 2.48 15.75
C LYS A 363 25.50 3.56 15.25
N ASN A 364 26.52 3.90 16.03
CA ASN A 364 27.49 4.93 15.68
C ASN A 364 28.24 4.60 14.39
N ILE A 365 28.64 3.33 14.19
CA ILE A 365 29.27 2.88 12.95
C ILE A 365 28.35 3.10 11.74
N PHE A 366 27.06 2.77 11.85
CA PHE A 366 26.11 3.01 10.77
C PHE A 366 25.85 4.51 10.54
N ILE A 367 25.80 5.33 11.60
CA ILE A 367 25.66 6.79 11.49
C ILE A 367 26.87 7.38 10.77
N GLU A 368 28.09 7.06 11.19
CA GLU A 368 29.34 7.51 10.59
C GLU A 368 29.51 7.02 9.14
N ALA A 369 28.95 5.85 8.81
CA ALA A 369 28.88 5.33 7.45
C ALA A 369 27.82 6.02 6.57
N GLY A 370 27.00 6.92 7.11
CA GLY A 370 25.93 7.62 6.37
C GLY A 370 24.60 6.85 6.29
N CYS A 371 24.44 5.79 7.07
CA CYS A 371 23.25 4.94 7.10
C CYS A 371 22.23 5.32 8.19
N ALA A 372 22.27 6.53 8.74
CA ALA A 372 21.41 6.96 9.84
C ALA A 372 19.90 6.76 9.55
N GLN A 373 19.48 6.93 8.29
CA GLN A 373 18.08 6.74 7.89
C GLN A 373 17.58 5.29 8.03
N LEU A 374 18.48 4.29 8.02
CA LEU A 374 18.09 2.92 8.35
C LEU A 374 17.76 2.76 9.84
N LEU A 375 18.45 3.49 10.72
CA LEU A 375 18.18 3.47 12.17
C LEU A 375 16.84 4.15 12.49
N GLU A 376 16.52 5.25 11.80
CA GLU A 376 15.20 5.88 11.92
C GLU A 376 14.07 4.91 11.50
N MET A 377 14.31 4.07 10.49
CA MET A 377 13.38 3.01 10.11
C MET A 377 13.31 1.88 11.14
N TYR A 378 14.44 1.56 11.78
CA TYR A 378 14.50 0.59 12.87
C TYR A 378 13.66 1.03 14.08
N GLU A 379 13.73 2.30 14.47
CA GLU A 379 12.91 2.86 15.56
C GLU A 379 11.41 2.76 15.27
N ASN A 380 11.03 2.79 13.98
CA ASN A 380 9.64 2.70 13.52
C ASN A 380 9.26 1.31 12.98
N LYS A 381 10.05 0.26 13.27
CA LYS A 381 9.93 -1.08 12.65
C LYS A 381 8.57 -1.76 12.83
N HIS A 382 7.83 -1.42 13.88
CA HIS A 382 6.49 -1.98 14.16
C HIS A 382 5.46 -1.65 13.06
N HIS A 383 5.69 -0.60 12.27
CA HIS A 383 4.85 -0.25 11.13
C HIS A 383 5.28 -0.92 9.81
N LEU A 384 6.47 -1.52 9.78
CA LEU A 384 7.13 -2.02 8.57
C LEU A 384 7.12 -3.54 8.47
N LEU A 385 7.24 -4.23 9.60
CA LEU A 385 7.32 -5.68 9.67
C LEU A 385 6.33 -6.21 10.68
N LYS A 386 5.76 -7.38 10.40
CA LYS A 386 5.24 -8.22 11.49
C LYS A 386 6.43 -8.55 12.39
N PRO A 387 6.32 -8.40 13.72
CA PRO A 387 7.45 -8.64 14.60
C PRO A 387 8.00 -10.05 14.34
N PRO A 388 9.31 -10.19 14.08
CA PRO A 388 9.91 -11.52 13.97
C PRO A 388 9.72 -12.23 15.32
N THR A 389 9.49 -13.55 15.26
CA THR A 389 9.25 -14.37 16.46
C THR A 389 10.47 -14.43 17.39
N THR A 390 11.65 -14.09 16.86
CA THR A 390 12.93 -13.98 17.59
C THR A 390 13.79 -12.87 16.96
N ALA A 391 14.31 -11.95 17.78
CA ALA A 391 15.24 -10.90 17.34
C ALA A 391 16.67 -11.46 17.23
N ILE A 392 17.46 -10.98 16.25
CA ILE A 392 18.87 -11.35 16.11
C ILE A 392 19.70 -10.43 17.01
N SER A 393 20.55 -10.97 17.88
CA SER A 393 21.41 -10.11 18.71
C SER A 393 22.36 -9.27 17.84
N ALA A 394 22.34 -7.95 18.01
CA ALA A 394 23.31 -7.07 17.37
C ALA A 394 24.73 -7.23 17.93
N ASP A 395 24.89 -7.93 19.06
CA ASP A 395 26.22 -8.23 19.60
C ASP A 395 27.03 -9.11 18.64
N ILE A 396 26.38 -9.85 17.74
CA ILE A 396 27.08 -10.59 16.68
C ILE A 396 27.80 -9.63 15.74
N ILE A 397 27.15 -8.51 15.38
CA ILE A 397 27.77 -7.46 14.57
C ILE A 397 28.90 -6.81 15.37
N ALA A 398 28.63 -6.40 16.62
CA ALA A 398 29.65 -5.77 17.45
C ALA A 398 30.88 -6.68 17.68
N LYS A 399 30.67 -7.97 17.94
CA LYS A 399 31.75 -8.96 18.12
C LYS A 399 32.56 -9.14 16.83
N TYR A 400 31.91 -9.23 15.68
CA TYR A 400 32.59 -9.30 14.38
C TYR A 400 33.43 -8.05 14.09
N LEU A 401 32.97 -6.89 14.57
CA LEU A 401 33.62 -5.59 14.37
C LEU A 401 34.75 -5.29 15.35
N GLN A 402 34.71 -5.84 16.57
CA GLN A 402 35.66 -5.52 17.64
C GLN A 402 36.86 -6.48 17.72
N VAL A 403 36.76 -7.71 17.23
CA VAL A 403 37.79 -8.75 17.43
C VAL A 403 37.90 -9.61 16.18
N ASN A 404 39.13 -10.06 15.87
CA ASN A 404 39.45 -11.09 14.87
C ASN A 404 38.75 -12.44 15.18
N PHE A 405 37.42 -12.48 15.12
CA PHE A 405 36.63 -13.70 15.24
C PHE A 405 36.61 -14.44 13.91
N THR A 406 36.77 -15.76 13.98
CA THR A 406 36.67 -16.61 12.81
C THR A 406 35.19 -16.85 12.48
N LYS A 407 34.89 -17.24 11.23
CA LYS A 407 33.50 -17.58 10.82
C LYS A 407 32.91 -18.68 11.69
N GLU A 408 33.74 -19.58 12.19
CA GLU A 408 33.37 -20.69 13.06
C GLU A 408 32.76 -20.20 14.40
N ASP A 409 33.34 -19.17 15.02
CA ASP A 409 32.91 -18.64 16.33
C ASP A 409 31.52 -17.99 16.29
N ILE A 410 31.19 -17.35 15.16
CA ILE A 410 29.87 -16.73 14.94
C ILE A 410 28.82 -17.78 14.58
N MET A 411 29.19 -18.81 13.81
CA MET A 411 28.30 -19.92 13.50
C MET A 411 27.89 -20.68 14.76
N GLU A 412 28.76 -20.79 15.76
CA GLU A 412 28.43 -21.36 17.05
C GLU A 412 27.50 -20.45 17.87
N SER A 413 27.70 -19.13 17.83
CA SER A 413 26.80 -18.15 18.46
C SER A 413 25.40 -18.13 17.81
N LEU A 414 25.31 -18.30 16.48
CA LEU A 414 24.05 -18.38 15.73
C LEU A 414 23.30 -19.70 15.96
N LYS A 415 24.01 -20.81 16.16
CA LYS A 415 23.41 -22.10 16.54
C LYS A 415 22.79 -22.04 17.94
N ASN A 416 23.41 -21.28 18.85
CA ASN A 416 22.93 -21.13 20.22
C ASN A 416 21.78 -20.13 20.37
N SER A 417 21.50 -19.29 19.36
CA SER A 417 20.44 -18.27 19.39
C SER A 417 19.09 -18.71 18.79
N ASP A 418 18.86 -20.01 18.65
CA ASP A 418 17.64 -20.57 17.99
C ASP A 418 17.41 -20.01 16.57
N PHE A 419 18.47 -19.53 15.92
CA PHE A 419 18.41 -18.93 14.60
C PHE A 419 18.52 -20.00 13.52
N ARG A 420 17.39 -20.36 12.91
CA ARG A 420 17.40 -21.09 11.64
C ARG A 420 17.61 -20.09 10.52
N MET A 421 18.76 -20.14 9.83
CA MET A 421 18.90 -19.50 8.53
C MET A 421 17.75 -20.00 7.65
N VAL A 422 16.85 -19.11 7.28
CA VAL A 422 15.81 -19.39 6.30
C VAL A 422 16.51 -19.43 4.94
N GLU A 423 17.09 -20.58 4.61
CA GLU A 423 17.43 -20.91 3.23
C GLU A 423 16.13 -21.21 2.49
N LYS A 424 15.74 -20.30 1.59
CA LYS A 424 14.84 -20.58 0.46
C LYS A 424 15.33 -19.86 -0.78
#